data_AF-A0A381XKE1-F1
#
_entry.id   AF-A0A381XKE1-F1
#
_cell.length_a   1.000
_cell.length_b   1.000
_cell.length_c   1.000
_cell.angle_alpha   90.00
_cell.angle_beta   90.00
_cell.angle_gamma   90.00
#
_symmetry.space_group_name_H-M   'P 1'
#
loop_
_entity.id
_entity.type
_entity.pdbx_description
1 polymer ?
#
loop_
_entity_poly.entity_id
_entity_poly.type
_entity_poly.pdbx_seq_one_letter_code
_entity_poly.pdbx_strand_id
1 'polypeptide(L)'
;MDYAKRYSFSYGGPLFNDVFKIHKCQPSEGYHTWHYENYDGNHLDRLIVYMTYLQVPSEGGETEFLHQSMRIEPIVGRTLIWPATYTHLHRGNPPLKGDKMYVTGWFTGGKGLHDASGK
;
A
#
# COMPACT_ATOMS: atom_id res chain seq x y z
N MET A 1 15.04 4.65 -15.02
CA MET A 1 15.53 3.64 -15.98
C MET A 1 16.64 2.73 -15.42
N ASP A 2 17.19 2.99 -14.22
CA ASP A 2 18.34 2.22 -13.70
C ASP A 2 17.95 0.95 -12.91
N TYR A 3 16.83 1.00 -12.18
CA TYR A 3 16.31 -0.13 -11.39
C TYR A 3 15.95 -1.36 -12.23
N ALA A 4 15.27 -1.18 -13.37
CA ALA A 4 14.89 -2.29 -14.26
C ALA A 4 16.13 -3.02 -14.84
N LYS A 5 17.18 -2.26 -15.17
CA LYS A 5 18.45 -2.81 -15.65
C LYS A 5 19.18 -3.59 -14.55
N ARG A 6 19.20 -3.06 -13.32
CA ARG A 6 19.86 -3.69 -12.18
C ARG A 6 19.30 -5.08 -11.83
N TYR A 7 17.99 -5.25 -11.95
CA TYR A 7 17.31 -6.49 -11.57
C TYR A 7 16.83 -7.33 -12.77
N SER A 8 17.25 -6.94 -13.99
CA SER A 8 16.95 -7.67 -15.24
C SER A 8 15.48 -8.04 -15.41
N PHE A 9 14.56 -7.15 -15.01
CA PHE A 9 13.13 -7.37 -15.16
C PHE A 9 12.52 -6.39 -16.14
N SER A 10 11.57 -6.89 -16.92
CA SER A 10 10.75 -6.09 -17.84
C SER A 10 9.30 -6.53 -17.68
N TYR A 11 8.38 -5.58 -17.55
CA TYR A 11 6.95 -5.83 -17.59
C TYR A 11 6.42 -5.55 -19.00
N GLY A 12 5.95 -6.60 -19.68
CA GLY A 12 5.40 -6.53 -21.03
C GLY A 12 3.89 -6.41 -21.01
N GLY A 13 3.36 -5.22 -20.67
CA GLY A 13 1.94 -4.95 -20.63
C GLY A 13 1.61 -3.53 -20.15
N PRO A 14 0.37 -3.05 -20.34
CA PRO A 14 -0.07 -1.79 -19.74
C PRO A 14 -0.18 -1.91 -18.23
N LEU A 15 0.09 -0.82 -17.52
CA LEU A 15 -0.23 -0.67 -16.10
C LEU A 15 -1.47 0.21 -15.96
N PHE A 16 -2.39 -0.20 -15.09
CA PHE A 16 -3.59 0.56 -14.77
C PHE A 16 -3.56 1.02 -13.32
N ASN A 17 -4.05 2.22 -13.04
CA ASN A 17 -4.35 2.67 -11.68
C ASN A 17 -5.78 3.22 -11.66
N ASP A 18 -6.74 2.30 -11.69
CA ASP A 18 -8.16 2.65 -11.86
C ASP A 18 -8.87 2.87 -10.51
N VAL A 19 -8.32 2.32 -9.42
CA VAL A 19 -8.92 2.36 -8.08
C VAL A 19 -7.91 2.81 -7.03
N PHE A 20 -8.32 3.74 -6.19
CA PHE A 20 -7.62 4.16 -4.98
C PHE A 20 -8.61 4.43 -3.85
N LYS A 21 -8.13 4.45 -2.62
CA LYS A 21 -8.92 4.72 -1.41
C LYS A 21 -8.25 5.82 -0.60
N ILE A 22 -9.06 6.64 0.06
CA ILE A 22 -8.61 7.59 1.07
C ILE A 22 -9.13 7.09 2.41
N HIS A 23 -8.22 6.88 3.36
CA HIS A 23 -8.55 6.41 4.69
C HIS A 23 -8.23 7.50 5.72
N LYS A 24 -9.07 7.56 6.76
CA LYS A 24 -8.82 8.28 8.00
C LYS A 24 -8.89 7.27 9.15
N CYS A 25 -7.93 7.32 10.05
CA CYS A 25 -7.86 6.46 11.24
C CYS A 25 -7.64 7.35 12.47
N GLN A 26 -8.49 7.15 13.48
CA GLN A 26 -8.34 7.69 14.84
C GLN A 26 -7.50 6.74 15.70
N PRO A 27 -7.07 7.19 16.89
CA PRO A 27 -6.47 6.28 17.87
C PRO A 27 -7.33 5.04 18.10
N SER A 28 -6.69 3.87 18.16
CA SER A 28 -7.31 2.53 18.22
C SER A 28 -8.05 2.04 16.95
N GLU A 29 -8.08 2.82 15.88
CA GLU A 29 -8.64 2.39 14.58
C GLU A 29 -7.55 2.00 13.58
N GLY A 30 -7.98 1.31 12.51
CA GLY A 30 -7.18 0.96 11.36
C GLY A 30 -7.18 -0.55 11.07
N TYR A 31 -6.42 -0.94 10.05
CA TYR A 31 -6.22 -2.33 9.69
C TYR A 31 -4.80 -2.78 10.07
N HIS A 32 -4.70 -3.58 11.13
CA HIS A 32 -3.43 -3.92 11.79
C HIS A 32 -2.98 -5.37 11.55
N THR A 33 -3.77 -6.13 10.79
CA THR A 33 -3.42 -7.50 10.41
C THR A 33 -2.28 -7.47 9.41
N TRP A 34 -1.31 -8.37 9.58
CA TRP A 34 -0.28 -8.59 8.59
C TRP A 34 -0.92 -9.09 7.29
N HIS A 35 -0.67 -8.39 6.19
CA HIS A 35 -1.26 -8.71 4.90
C HIS A 35 -0.31 -8.35 3.75
N TYR A 36 -0.63 -8.87 2.58
CA TYR A 36 -0.11 -8.42 1.31
C TYR A 36 -1.30 -8.29 0.34
N GLU A 37 -1.10 -7.58 -0.75
CA GLU A 37 -2.19 -6.92 -1.46
C GLU A 37 -2.90 -7.82 -2.47
N ASN A 38 -2.23 -8.90 -2.87
CA ASN A 38 -2.79 -9.95 -3.72
C ASN A 38 -2.97 -11.28 -2.98
N TYR A 39 -3.37 -11.22 -1.70
CA TYR A 39 -3.56 -12.39 -0.83
C TYR A 39 -4.64 -13.36 -1.30
N ASP A 40 -5.70 -12.87 -1.94
CA ASP A 40 -6.81 -13.70 -2.41
C ASP A 40 -6.95 -13.69 -3.95
N GLY A 41 -7.70 -14.67 -4.44
CA GLY A 41 -7.89 -14.92 -5.87
C GLY A 41 -8.53 -13.77 -6.65
N ASN A 42 -9.25 -12.87 -5.99
CA ASN A 42 -9.88 -11.73 -6.67
C ASN A 42 -8.85 -10.63 -6.98
N HIS A 43 -7.76 -10.56 -6.23
CA HIS A 43 -6.80 -9.46 -6.24
C HIS A 43 -5.44 -9.82 -6.86
N LEU A 44 -5.36 -10.91 -7.60
CA LEU A 44 -4.12 -11.45 -8.19
C LEU A 44 -3.46 -10.52 -9.21
N ASP A 45 -4.20 -9.58 -9.79
CA ASP A 45 -3.75 -8.63 -10.81
C ASP A 45 -3.02 -7.41 -10.23
N ARG A 46 -3.05 -7.20 -8.91
CA ARG A 46 -2.28 -6.14 -8.24
C ARG A 46 -0.79 -6.47 -8.29
N LEU A 47 -0.01 -5.54 -8.83
CA LEU A 47 1.44 -5.70 -9.03
C LEU A 47 2.24 -4.84 -8.04
N ILE A 48 1.83 -3.58 -7.89
CA ILE A 48 2.50 -2.58 -7.06
C ILE A 48 1.45 -1.85 -6.24
N VAL A 49 1.74 -1.58 -4.97
CA VAL A 49 0.99 -0.64 -4.15
C VAL A 49 1.74 0.66 -3.99
N TYR A 50 0.98 1.75 -3.89
CA TYR A 50 1.45 2.99 -3.31
C TYR A 50 0.58 3.42 -2.13
N MET A 51 1.19 4.15 -1.19
CA MET A 51 0.48 4.83 -0.14
C MET A 51 1.14 6.18 0.18
N THR A 52 0.36 7.25 0.24
CA THR A 52 0.84 8.60 0.56
C THR A 52 0.17 9.10 1.83
N TYR A 53 0.96 9.53 2.81
CA TYR A 53 0.42 10.15 4.02
C TYR A 53 -0.05 11.58 3.71
N LEU A 54 -1.30 11.88 4.05
CA LEU A 54 -1.93 13.19 3.89
C LEU A 54 -1.98 13.96 5.23
N GLN A 55 -2.11 13.22 6.33
CA GLN A 55 -2.04 13.71 7.69
C GLN A 55 -1.37 12.64 8.55
N VAL A 56 -0.52 13.07 9.49
CA VAL A 56 0.25 12.15 10.34
C VAL A 56 -0.06 12.42 11.81
N PRO A 57 -0.18 11.36 12.64
CA PRO A 57 -0.33 11.52 14.08
C PRO A 57 0.98 12.00 14.69
N SER A 58 0.92 12.58 15.89
CA SER A 58 2.12 12.95 16.65
C SER A 58 2.84 11.75 17.27
N GLU A 59 2.16 10.61 17.38
CA GLU A 59 2.72 9.36 17.93
C GLU A 59 2.08 8.14 17.25
N GLY A 60 2.90 7.14 16.91
CA GLY A 60 2.49 5.92 16.21
C GLY A 60 2.18 6.13 14.73
N GLY A 61 1.33 5.27 14.16
CA GLY A 61 0.85 5.42 12.78
C GLY A 61 1.84 4.99 11.70
N GLU A 62 2.88 4.25 12.03
CA GLU A 62 3.88 3.77 11.07
C GLU A 62 3.30 2.75 10.08
N THR A 63 4.01 2.53 8.99
CA THR A 63 3.80 1.36 8.13
C THR A 63 4.96 0.39 8.33
N GLU A 64 4.64 -0.84 8.71
CA GLU A 64 5.65 -1.87 9.00
C GLU A 64 5.74 -2.90 7.88
N PHE A 65 6.95 -3.35 7.59
CA PHE A 65 7.26 -4.42 6.65
C PHE A 65 8.02 -5.54 7.37
N LEU A 66 7.36 -6.69 7.54
CA LEU A 66 7.84 -7.77 8.42
C LEU A 66 9.18 -8.34 7.94
N HIS A 67 9.26 -8.72 6.66
CA HIS A 67 10.43 -9.42 6.12
C HIS A 67 11.65 -8.49 5.98
N GLN A 68 11.43 -7.19 5.85
CA GLN A 68 12.46 -6.18 5.76
C GLN A 68 12.92 -5.69 7.14
N SER A 69 12.29 -6.15 8.22
CA SER A 69 12.53 -5.67 9.59
C SER A 69 12.51 -4.14 9.67
N MET A 70 11.53 -3.55 8.98
CA MET A 70 11.49 -2.11 8.71
C MET A 70 10.18 -1.51 9.17
N ARG A 71 10.28 -0.35 9.80
CA ARG A 71 9.14 0.49 10.19
C ARG A 71 9.33 1.88 9.62
N ILE A 72 8.37 2.30 8.81
CA ILE A 72 8.41 3.60 8.15
C ILE A 72 7.60 4.61 8.95
N GLU A 73 8.30 5.61 9.46
CA GLU A 73 7.69 6.76 10.12
C GLU A 73 6.76 7.52 9.13
N PRO A 74 5.55 7.89 9.56
CA PRO A 74 4.63 8.64 8.73
C PRO A 74 5.09 10.10 8.61
N ILE A 75 5.30 10.58 7.38
CA ILE A 75 5.62 11.99 7.10
C ILE A 75 4.64 12.51 6.04
N VAL A 76 4.03 13.67 6.28
CA VAL A 76 3.08 14.29 5.33
C VAL A 76 3.76 14.43 3.95
N GLY A 77 3.07 13.95 2.92
CA GLY A 77 3.55 13.96 1.53
C GLY A 77 4.52 12.82 1.17
N ARG A 78 4.99 12.01 2.14
CA ARG A 78 5.81 10.82 1.85
C ARG A 78 4.94 9.76 1.19
N THR A 79 5.36 9.32 0.00
CA THR A 79 4.79 8.18 -0.71
C THR A 79 5.68 6.96 -0.55
N LEU A 80 5.08 5.86 -0.11
CA LEU A 80 5.68 4.53 -0.09
C LEU A 80 5.21 3.78 -1.32
N ILE A 81 6.10 3.02 -1.95
CA ILE A 81 5.78 2.18 -3.12
C ILE A 81 6.43 0.81 -2.91
N TRP A 82 5.66 -0.27 -3.02
CA TRP A 82 6.16 -1.63 -2.82
C TRP A 82 5.41 -2.68 -3.66
N PRO A 83 6.03 -3.84 -3.95
CA PRO A 83 5.35 -4.97 -4.59
C PRO A 83 4.13 -5.45 -3.81
N ALA A 84 3.05 -5.79 -4.51
CA ALA A 84 1.80 -6.28 -3.93
C ALA A 84 1.90 -7.70 -3.34
N THR A 85 3.00 -8.41 -3.56
CA THR A 85 3.16 -9.85 -3.31
C THR A 85 3.66 -10.17 -1.90
N TYR A 86 3.62 -11.46 -1.53
CA TYR A 86 4.02 -12.01 -0.23
C TYR A 86 5.41 -11.58 0.29
N THR A 87 6.29 -11.11 -0.59
CA THR A 87 7.61 -10.58 -0.21
C THR A 87 7.54 -9.28 0.61
N HIS A 88 6.41 -8.57 0.56
CA HIS A 88 6.18 -7.30 1.26
C HIS A 88 4.96 -7.41 2.19
N LEU A 89 4.95 -8.45 3.03
CA LEU A 89 4.00 -8.56 4.11
C LEU A 89 4.11 -7.34 5.04
N HIS A 90 3.02 -6.59 5.16
CA HIS A 90 3.02 -5.29 5.81
C HIS A 90 1.73 -5.07 6.62
N ARG A 91 1.73 -4.00 7.41
CA ARG A 91 0.55 -3.51 8.15
C ARG A 91 0.67 -2.01 8.43
N GLY A 92 -0.47 -1.36 8.66
CA GLY A 92 -0.49 -0.03 9.26
C GLY A 92 -0.61 -0.14 10.77
N ASN A 93 0.33 0.46 11.50
CA ASN A 93 0.18 0.61 12.95
C ASN A 93 -0.89 1.65 13.27
N PRO A 94 -1.63 1.48 14.39
CA PRO A 94 -2.60 2.48 14.82
C PRO A 94 -1.88 3.79 15.16
N PRO A 95 -2.51 4.94 14.90
CA PRO A 95 -2.09 6.16 15.56
C PRO A 95 -2.28 6.00 17.07
N LEU A 96 -1.31 6.46 17.87
CA LEU A 96 -1.41 6.47 19.33
C LEU A 96 -1.90 7.82 19.83
N LYS A 97 -1.54 8.91 19.12
CA LYS A 97 -1.98 10.27 19.43
C LYS A 97 -2.16 11.12 18.18
N GLY A 98 -3.40 11.52 17.91
CA GLY A 98 -3.80 12.31 16.74
C GLY A 98 -4.31 11.45 15.58
N ASP A 99 -4.70 12.11 14.50
CA ASP A 99 -5.32 11.47 13.34
C ASP A 99 -4.27 11.08 12.30
N LYS A 100 -4.50 9.93 11.66
CA LYS A 100 -3.77 9.52 10.46
C LYS A 100 -4.70 9.58 9.26
N MET A 101 -4.30 10.25 8.20
CA MET A 101 -4.97 10.17 6.89
C MET A 101 -3.99 9.81 5.80
N TYR A 102 -4.42 8.96 4.89
CA TYR A 102 -3.58 8.52 3.78
C TYR A 102 -4.42 8.14 2.56
N VAL A 103 -3.84 8.30 1.38
CA VAL A 103 -4.35 7.71 0.15
C VAL A 103 -3.55 6.44 -0.14
N THR A 104 -4.22 5.38 -0.56
CA THR A 104 -3.60 4.12 -0.99
C THR A 104 -4.21 3.66 -2.30
N GLY A 105 -3.39 3.06 -3.17
CA GLY A 105 -3.85 2.57 -4.46
C GLY A 105 -2.92 1.51 -5.02
N TRP A 106 -3.37 0.91 -6.12
CA TRP A 106 -2.72 -0.24 -6.74
C TRP A 106 -2.46 0.03 -8.22
N PHE A 107 -1.28 -0.37 -8.70
CA PHE A 107 -1.06 -0.59 -10.11
C PHE A 107 -1.38 -2.06 -10.45
N THR A 108 -2.29 -2.27 -11.39
CA THR A 108 -2.73 -3.60 -11.84
C THR A 108 -2.28 -3.90 -13.26
N GLY A 109 -2.13 -5.18 -13.58
CA GLY A 109 -1.83 -5.66 -14.93
C GLY A 109 -3.06 -5.86 -15.83
N GLY A 110 -4.27 -5.76 -15.28
CA GLY A 110 -5.52 -5.90 -16.00
C GLY A 110 -6.49 -4.77 -15.65
N LYS A 111 -7.30 -4.35 -16.62
CA LYS A 111 -8.34 -3.33 -16.46
C LYS A 111 -9.62 -3.97 -15.94
N GLY A 112 -10.24 -3.38 -14.92
CA GLY A 112 -11.65 -3.65 -14.58
C GLY A 112 -11.98 -4.95 -13.82
N LEU A 113 -11.02 -5.62 -13.16
CA LEU A 113 -11.34 -6.78 -12.30
C LEU A 113 -11.99 -6.39 -10.95
N HIS A 114 -11.89 -5.11 -10.56
CA HIS A 114 -12.29 -4.61 -9.23
C HIS A 114 -13.49 -3.66 -9.22
N ASP A 115 -14.05 -3.32 -10.39
CA ASP A 115 -15.19 -2.39 -10.51
C ASP A 115 -16.56 -3.09 -10.39
N ALA A 116 -16.59 -4.40 -10.09
CA ALA A 116 -17.82 -5.16 -9.96
C ALA A 116 -18.46 -5.09 -8.56
N SER A 117 -17.79 -4.47 -7.58
CA SER A 117 -18.28 -4.43 -6.19
C SER A 117 -18.81 -3.07 -5.78
N GLY A 118 -19.64 -2.43 -6.62
CA GLY A 118 -20.30 -1.14 -6.35
C GLY A 118 -20.92 -1.02 -4.95
N LYS A 119 -20.08 -0.68 -3.98
CA LYS A 119 -20.34 -0.40 -2.59
C LYS A 119 -19.41 0.73 -2.18
#